data_AF-A0A8H3QQT9-F1
#
_entry.id   AF-A0A8H3QQT9-F1
#
_cell.length_a   1.000
_cell.length_b   1.000
_cell.length_c   1.000
_cell.angle_alpha   90.00
_cell.angle_beta   90.00
_cell.angle_gamma   90.00
#
_symmetry.space_group_name_H-M   'P 1'
#
loop_
_entity.id
_entity.type
_entity.pdbx_description
1 polymer ?
#
loop_
_entity_poly.entity_id
_entity_poly.type
_entity_poly.pdbx_seq_one_letter_code
_entity_poly.pdbx_strand_id
1 'polypeptide(L)'
;MLDVLEKISSKKFSAIITNAKSAMIAAKWQVAEKYPHILPMRCITYHIQLILSNICNYPWVKKVLSDYQKIISFFKNSYPIGVTLRDEIFYTFIAGKNLKTSIKTR
;
A
#
# COMPACT_ATOMS: atom_id res chain seq x y z
N MET A 1 13.77 -14.60 7.37
CA MET A 1 12.74 -15.43 6.68
C MET A 1 13.06 -16.91 6.87
N LEU A 2 14.29 -17.32 6.54
CA LEU A 2 14.77 -18.68 6.81
C LEU A 2 14.66 -19.07 8.28
N ASP A 3 15.07 -18.20 9.21
CA ASP A 3 14.97 -18.47 10.65
C ASP A 3 13.53 -18.73 11.12
N VAL A 4 12.55 -18.05 10.52
CA VAL A 4 11.13 -18.24 10.83
C VAL A 4 10.64 -19.59 10.27
N LEU A 5 11.05 -19.94 9.04
CA LEU A 5 10.73 -21.24 8.45
C LEU A 5 11.36 -22.38 9.26
N GLU A 6 12.56 -22.20 9.79
CA GLU A 6 13.23 -23.18 10.65
C GLU A 6 12.53 -23.30 12.00
N LYS A 7 12.23 -22.18 12.65
CA LYS A 7 11.56 -22.15 13.96
C LYS A 7 10.17 -22.80 13.94
N ILE A 8 9.42 -22.62 12.86
CA ILE A 8 8.04 -23.14 12.73
C ILE A 8 8.01 -24.55 12.09
N SER A 9 9.12 -24.96 11.45
CA SER A 9 9.26 -26.08 10.51
C SER A 9 8.82 -25.74 9.08
N SER A 10 9.75 -25.85 8.13
CA SER A 10 9.54 -25.55 6.71
C SER A 10 8.51 -26.46 6.05
N LYS A 11 8.27 -27.67 6.60
CA LYS A 11 7.27 -28.62 6.10
C LYS A 11 5.83 -28.14 6.25
N LYS A 12 5.58 -27.15 7.12
CA LYS A 12 4.23 -26.58 7.33
C LYS A 12 3.87 -25.51 6.30
N PHE A 13 4.80 -25.14 5.44
CA PHE A 13 4.60 -24.10 4.44
C PHE A 13 4.54 -24.73 3.06
N SER A 14 3.53 -24.35 2.28
CA SER A 14 3.39 -24.75 0.88
C SER A 14 3.79 -23.63 -0.08
N ALA A 15 3.71 -22.37 0.36
CA ALA A 15 4.05 -21.21 -0.46
C ALA A 15 4.49 -20.02 0.39
N ILE A 16 5.28 -19.13 -0.22
CA ILE A 16 5.60 -17.81 0.32
C ILE A 16 5.22 -16.72 -0.69
N ILE A 17 4.46 -15.73 -0.24
CA ILE A 17 4.00 -14.62 -1.09
C ILE A 17 4.69 -13.35 -0.61
N THR A 18 5.52 -12.74 -1.46
CA THR A 18 6.22 -11.49 -1.12
C THR A 18 6.17 -10.49 -2.26
N ASN A 19 6.37 -9.20 -1.95
CA ASN A 19 6.48 -8.15 -2.96
C ASN A 19 7.73 -8.35 -3.85
N ALA A 20 7.89 -7.52 -4.89
CA ALA A 20 9.02 -7.63 -5.82
C ALA A 20 10.18 -6.67 -5.49
N LYS A 21 10.32 -6.23 -4.24
CA LYS A 21 11.52 -5.49 -3.84
C LYS A 21 12.75 -6.40 -3.96
N SER A 22 13.90 -5.85 -4.35
CA SER A 22 15.14 -6.60 -4.59
C SER A 22 15.50 -7.57 -3.45
N ALA A 23 15.46 -7.10 -2.20
CA ALA A 23 15.70 -7.93 -1.02
C ALA A 23 14.72 -9.11 -0.88
N MET A 24 13.46 -8.93 -1.28
CA MET A 24 12.44 -9.98 -1.23
C MET A 24 12.55 -10.97 -2.39
N ILE A 25 13.10 -10.53 -3.52
CA ILE A 25 13.46 -11.43 -4.63
C ILE A 25 14.61 -12.34 -4.20
N ALA A 26 15.68 -11.78 -3.62
CA ALA A 26 16.79 -12.55 -3.10
C ALA A 26 16.35 -13.55 -2.02
N ALA A 27 15.52 -13.12 -1.06
CA ALA A 27 14.98 -14.01 -0.04
C ALA A 27 14.12 -15.15 -0.63
N LYS A 28 13.34 -14.88 -1.69
CA LYS A 28 12.56 -15.91 -2.39
C LYS A 28 13.46 -16.97 -3.03
N TRP A 29 14.56 -16.54 -3.65
CA TRP A 29 15.50 -17.48 -4.26
C TRP A 29 16.18 -18.35 -3.21
N GLN A 30 16.63 -17.76 -2.10
CA GLN A 30 17.19 -18.52 -0.99
C GLN A 30 16.21 -19.56 -0.41
N VAL A 31 14.92 -19.21 -0.31
CA VAL A 31 13.88 -20.15 0.15
C VAL A 31 13.62 -21.23 -0.89
N ALA A 32 13.54 -20.89 -2.17
CA ALA A 32 13.30 -21.85 -3.24
C ALA A 32 14.45 -22.87 -3.38
N GLU A 33 15.69 -22.40 -3.18
CA GLU A 33 16.89 -23.25 -3.20
C GLU A 33 16.94 -24.18 -1.98
N LYS A 34 16.67 -23.66 -0.78
CA LYS A 34 16.73 -24.45 0.46
C LYS A 34 15.51 -25.37 0.65
N TYR A 35 14.34 -24.98 0.16
CA TYR A 35 13.07 -25.65 0.38
C TYR A 35 12.25 -25.74 -0.93
N PRO A 36 12.59 -26.67 -1.84
CA PRO A 36 11.96 -26.77 -3.16
C PRO A 36 10.45 -27.03 -3.14
N HIS A 37 9.92 -27.57 -2.04
CA HIS A 37 8.48 -27.79 -1.85
C HIS A 37 7.70 -26.51 -1.54
N ILE A 38 8.37 -25.42 -1.17
CA ILE A 38 7.74 -24.14 -0.88
C ILE A 38 7.70 -23.32 -2.16
N LEU A 39 6.50 -23.05 -2.68
CA LEU A 39 6.29 -22.26 -3.88
C LEU A 39 6.57 -20.76 -3.65
N PRO A 40 7.59 -20.17 -4.31
CA PRO A 40 7.83 -18.73 -4.23
C PRO A 40 6.89 -17.98 -5.18
N MET A 41 5.98 -17.19 -4.63
CA MET A 41 5.01 -16.42 -5.40
C MET A 41 5.20 -14.90 -5.25
N ARG A 42 4.81 -14.15 -6.27
CA ARG A 42 4.73 -12.69 -6.22
C ARG A 42 3.38 -12.27 -5.63
N CYS A 43 3.40 -11.19 -4.85
CA CYS A 43 2.19 -10.60 -4.29
C CYS A 43 1.31 -9.99 -5.39
N ILE A 44 0.03 -10.39 -5.44
CA ILE A 44 -0.97 -9.86 -6.39
C ILE A 44 -1.14 -8.35 -6.22
N THR A 45 -1.12 -7.84 -4.99
CA THR A 45 -1.21 -6.40 -4.71
C THR A 45 -0.11 -5.61 -5.39
N TYR A 46 1.11 -6.17 -5.49
CA TYR A 46 2.20 -5.54 -6.21
C TYR A 46 1.93 -5.48 -7.73
N HIS A 47 1.34 -6.54 -8.29
CA HIS A 47 0.93 -6.54 -9.70
C HIS A 47 -0.15 -5.51 -9.99
N ILE A 48 -1.16 -5.41 -9.13
CA ILE A 48 -2.20 -4.37 -9.22
C ILE A 48 -1.55 -2.98 -9.14
N GLN A 49 -0.63 -2.75 -8.21
CA GLN A 49 0.09 -1.49 -8.08
C GLN A 49 0.86 -1.12 -9.35
N LEU A 50 1.53 -2.08 -10.00
CA LEU A 50 2.21 -1.85 -11.28
C LEU A 50 1.22 -1.43 -12.39
N ILE A 51 0.09 -2.14 -12.51
CA ILE A 51 -0.95 -1.81 -13.50
C ILE A 51 -1.46 -0.39 -13.25
N LEU A 52 -1.83 -0.07 -12.01
CA LEU A 52 -2.28 1.27 -11.63
C LEU A 52 -1.21 2.33 -11.88
N SER A 53 0.06 2.03 -11.60
CA SER A 53 1.16 2.98 -11.84
C SER A 53 1.31 3.29 -13.33
N ASN A 54 1.13 2.29 -14.20
CA ASN A 54 1.13 2.47 -15.64
C ASN A 54 -0.06 3.32 -16.10
N ILE A 55 -1.26 3.05 -15.60
CA ILE A 55 -2.46 3.86 -15.86
C ILE A 55 -2.24 5.31 -15.39
N CYS A 56 -1.73 5.50 -14.18
CA CYS A 56 -1.41 6.81 -13.63
C CYS A 56 -0.30 7.54 -14.39
N ASN A 57 0.47 6.85 -15.24
CA ASN A 57 1.52 7.47 -16.03
C ASN A 57 1.05 8.10 -17.33
N TYR A 58 -0.19 7.81 -17.78
CA TYR A 58 -0.77 8.45 -18.95
C TYR A 58 -0.89 9.96 -18.75
N PRO A 59 -0.58 10.79 -19.76
CA PRO A 59 -0.55 12.25 -19.60
C PRO A 59 -1.84 12.85 -19.04
N TRP A 60 -2.99 12.36 -19.51
CA TRP A 60 -4.29 12.84 -19.04
C TRP A 60 -4.56 12.45 -17.58
N VAL A 61 -4.19 11.23 -17.15
CA VAL A 61 -4.33 10.79 -15.76
C VAL A 61 -3.41 11.59 -14.84
N LYS A 62 -2.15 11.78 -15.26
CA LYS A 62 -1.20 12.64 -14.53
C LYS A 62 -1.74 14.05 -14.33
N LYS A 63 -2.36 14.62 -15.36
CA LYS A 63 -2.97 15.96 -15.27
C LYS A 63 -4.10 15.99 -14.24
N VAL A 64 -5.04 15.04 -14.30
CA VAL A 64 -6.14 14.93 -13.33
C VAL A 64 -5.60 14.78 -11.90
N LEU A 65 -4.62 13.90 -11.69
CA LEU A 65 -4.00 13.70 -10.37
C LEU A 65 -3.27 14.95 -9.88
N SER A 66 -2.58 15.67 -10.76
CA SER A 66 -1.89 16.92 -10.43
C SER A 66 -2.87 18.01 -10.03
N ASP A 67 -3.96 18.17 -10.78
CA ASP A 67 -5.00 19.15 -10.47
C ASP A 67 -5.69 18.84 -9.14
N TYR A 68 -5.95 17.55 -8.87
CA TYR A 68 -6.43 17.10 -7.56
C TYR A 68 -5.44 17.39 -6.43
N GLN A 69 -4.14 17.17 -6.65
CA GLN A 69 -3.10 17.50 -5.66
C GLN A 69 -3.02 19.00 -5.35
N LYS A 70 -3.26 19.88 -6.33
CA LYS A 70 -3.34 21.33 -6.09
C LYS A 70 -4.49 21.68 -5.15
N ILE A 71 -5.66 21.07 -5.34
CA ILE A 71 -6.83 21.25 -4.46
C ILE A 71 -6.48 20.78 -3.05
N ILE A 72 -5.92 19.57 -2.89
CA ILE A 72 -5.48 19.08 -1.57
C ILE A 72 -4.48 20.04 -0.92
N SER A 73 -3.49 20.51 -1.70
CA SER A 73 -2.45 21.41 -1.22
C SER A 73 -3.04 22.74 -0.73
N PHE A 74 -4.01 23.29 -1.46
CA PHE A 74 -4.74 24.50 -1.07
C PHE A 74 -5.41 24.33 0.31
N PHE A 75 -6.15 23.25 0.52
CA PHE A 75 -6.81 22.99 1.81
C PHE A 75 -5.82 22.68 2.94
N LYS A 76 -4.68 22.05 2.65
CA LYS A 76 -3.64 21.79 3.65
C LYS A 76 -2.92 23.06 4.10
N ASN A 77 -2.62 23.96 3.17
CA ASN A 77 -1.84 25.16 3.44
C ASN A 77 -2.68 26.35 3.90
N SER A 78 -3.98 26.35 3.60
CA SER A 78 -4.89 27.41 4.05
C SER A 78 -5.43 27.07 5.44
N TYR A 79 -4.75 27.55 6.49
CA TYR A 79 -5.05 27.21 7.90
C TYR A 79 -6.56 27.31 8.27
N PRO A 80 -7.27 28.45 8.06
CA PRO A 80 -8.67 28.55 8.45
C PRO A 80 -9.58 27.62 7.64
N ILE A 81 -9.40 27.58 6.31
CA ILE A 81 -10.21 26.78 5.38
C ILE A 81 -10.00 25.27 5.63
N GLY A 82 -8.77 24.86 5.94
CA GLY A 82 -8.45 23.47 6.27
C GLY A 82 -9.05 23.02 7.59
N VAL A 83 -9.20 23.91 8.58
CA VAL A 83 -9.90 23.63 9.85
C VAL A 83 -11.39 23.50 9.59
N THR A 84 -12.01 24.45 8.89
CA THR A 84 -13.45 24.39 8.54
C THR A 84 -13.81 23.12 7.77
N LEU A 85 -13.00 22.72 6.78
CA LEU A 85 -13.22 21.48 6.05
C LEU A 85 -13.10 20.24 6.96
N ARG A 86 -12.15 20.20 7.89
CA ARG A 86 -12.01 19.09 8.84
C ARG A 86 -13.21 19.01 9.78
N ASP A 87 -13.68 20.15 10.27
CA ASP A 87 -14.84 20.24 11.14
C ASP A 87 -16.10 19.79 10.39
N GLU A 88 -16.33 20.28 9.16
CA GLU A 88 -17.44 19.84 8.31
C GLU A 88 -17.38 18.35 8.00
N ILE A 89 -16.21 17.78 7.69
CA ILE A 89 -16.07 16.34 7.49
C ILE A 89 -16.41 15.58 8.78
N PHE A 90 -15.97 16.07 9.94
CA PHE A 90 -16.28 15.45 11.22
C PHE A 90 -17.79 15.48 11.53
N TYR A 91 -18.43 16.64 11.39
CA TYR A 91 -19.86 16.79 11.67
C TYR A 91 -20.76 16.12 10.63
N THR A 92 -20.36 16.11 9.35
CA THR A 92 -21.19 15.56 8.26
C THR A 92 -20.98 14.06 8.06
N PHE A 93 -19.74 13.57 8.15
CA PHE A 93 -19.40 12.17 7.82
C PHE A 93 -19.10 11.29 9.05
N ILE A 94 -18.73 11.85 10.20
CA ILE A 94 -18.38 11.05 11.40
C ILE A 94 -19.51 11.01 12.43
N ALA A 95 -20.30 12.09 12.57
CA ALA A 95 -21.49 12.08 13.44
C ALA A 95 -22.54 11.04 13.00
N GLY A 96 -22.57 10.68 11.72
CA GLY A 96 -23.27 9.50 11.19
C GLY A 96 -22.47 8.21 11.37
N LYS A 97 -22.20 7.78 12.61
CA LYS A 97 -21.59 6.49 13.00
C LYS A 97 -20.56 5.89 12.00
N ASN A 98 -19.29 6.16 12.30
CA ASN A 98 -18.11 5.32 12.02
C ASN A 98 -17.56 5.28 10.58
N LEU A 99 -16.71 6.26 10.24
CA LEU A 99 -15.59 6.01 9.32
C LEU A 99 -14.25 6.15 10.09
N LYS A 100 -13.54 5.02 10.30
CA LYS A 100 -12.20 5.03 10.89
C LYS A 100 -11.20 5.55 9.85
N THR A 101 -10.74 6.79 10.01
CA THR A 101 -9.65 7.36 9.20
C THR A 101 -8.31 6.77 9.63
N SER A 102 -7.61 6.12 8.68
CA SER A 102 -6.33 5.42 8.89
C SER A 102 -5.11 6.34 9.08
N ILE A 103 -5.26 7.66 9.00
CA ILE A 103 -4.13 8.59 8.88
C ILE A 103 -4.11 9.52 10.08
N LYS A 104 -3.07 9.39 10.92
CA LYS A 104 -2.73 10.38 11.95
C LYS A 104 -2.13 11.61 11.28
N THR A 105 -2.84 12.73 11.28
CA THR A 105 -2.24 14.06 11.08
C THR A 105 -1.67 14.54 12.41
N ARG A 106 -0.36 14.75 12.43
CA ARG A 106 0.41 15.34 13.53
C ARG A 106 0.28 16.85 13.51
#